data_AF-A0A6B3CJ53-F1
#
_entry.id   AF-A0A6B3CJ53-F1
#
_cell.length_a   1.000
_cell.length_b   1.000
_cell.length_c   1.000
_cell.angle_alpha   90.00
_cell.angle_beta   90.00
_cell.angle_gamma   90.00
#
_symmetry.space_group_name_H-M   'P 1'
#
loop_
_entity.id
_entity.type
_entity.pdbx_description
1 polymer ?
#
loop_
_entity_poly.entity_id
_entity_poly.type
_entity_poly.pdbx_seq_one_letter_code
_entity_poly.pdbx_strand_id
1 'polypeptide(L)'
;WVITGTKAWITHGGIADFYTVMARTGEEGPRGITAFLVPGDADGLSAAAPEKKMGLKGSPTAQVHLDGVRVPDARRIGDEGQGFA
;
A
#
# COMPACT_ATOMS: atom_id res chain seq x y z
N TRP A 1 -7.99 4.23 -10.50
CA TRP A 1 -8.24 3.31 -9.37
C TRP A 1 -8.57 4.11 -8.12
N VAL A 2 -9.47 3.59 -7.29
CA VAL A 2 -9.76 4.12 -5.95
C VAL A 2 -9.46 2.98 -4.98
N ILE A 3 -8.47 3.17 -4.10
CA ILE A 3 -7.99 2.11 -3.21
C ILE A 3 -8.43 2.43 -1.78
N THR A 4 -9.12 1.47 -1.17
CA THR A 4 -9.48 1.52 0.25
C THR A 4 -8.97 0.27 0.95
N GLY A 5 -8.47 0.44 2.17
CA GLY A 5 -8.06 -0.66 3.02
C GLY A 5 -6.98 -0.27 4.02
N THR A 6 -6.45 -1.26 4.73
CA THR A 6 -5.32 -1.06 5.64
C THR A 6 -4.26 -2.12 5.37
N LYS A 7 -3.00 -1.70 5.38
CA LYS A 7 -1.84 -2.57 5.38
C LYS A 7 -1.16 -2.49 6.74
N ALA A 8 -0.69 -3.62 7.24
CA ALA A 8 -0.01 -3.71 8.54
C ALA A 8 1.47 -3.99 8.35
N TRP A 9 2.27 -3.66 9.36
CA TRP A 9 3.71 -3.96 9.43
C TRP A 9 4.54 -3.33 8.30
N ILE A 10 4.14 -2.13 7.86
CA ILE A 10 4.84 -1.44 6.77
C ILE A 10 6.06 -0.71 7.33
N THR A 11 7.25 -1.22 7.03
CA THR A 11 8.51 -0.51 7.27
C THR A 11 8.52 0.81 6.50
N HIS A 12 8.96 1.89 7.16
CA HIS A 12 8.84 3.27 6.69
C HIS A 12 7.38 3.74 6.50
N GLY A 13 6.42 3.09 7.16
CA GLY A 13 5.05 3.60 7.25
C GLY A 13 5.02 5.02 7.81
N GLY A 14 4.41 5.94 7.06
CA GLY A 14 4.28 7.36 7.42
C GLY A 14 5.43 8.27 6.97
N ILE A 15 6.53 7.72 6.42
CA ILE A 15 7.68 8.53 5.98
C ILE A 15 8.23 8.13 4.61
N ALA A 16 7.70 7.09 3.96
CA ALA A 16 8.16 6.69 2.64
C ALA A 16 7.59 7.64 1.57
N ASP A 17 8.42 8.00 0.59
CA ASP A 17 7.99 8.86 -0.53
C ASP A 17 6.97 8.18 -1.45
N PHE A 18 6.91 6.84 -1.42
CA PHE A 18 5.92 6.05 -2.13
C PHE A 18 5.74 4.66 -1.50
N TYR A 19 4.63 4.01 -1.86
CA TYR A 19 4.29 2.66 -1.46
C TYR A 19 3.94 1.81 -2.68
N THR A 20 4.52 0.62 -2.77
CA THR A 20 4.02 -0.43 -3.67
C THR A 20 2.86 -1.13 -2.98
N VAL A 21 1.64 -0.87 -3.45
CA VAL A 21 0.40 -1.38 -2.84
C VAL A 21 -0.15 -2.52 -3.68
N MET A 22 -0.23 -3.69 -3.06
CA MET A 22 -0.94 -4.85 -3.61
C MET A 22 -2.42 -4.73 -3.25
N ALA A 23 -3.28 -4.53 -4.24
CA ALA A 23 -4.72 -4.39 -4.04
C ALA A 23 -5.50 -5.34 -4.95
N ARG A 24 -6.66 -5.80 -4.50
CA ARG A 24 -7.53 -6.66 -5.29
C ARG A 24 -8.32 -5.81 -6.29
N THR A 25 -8.27 -6.17 -7.56
CA THR A 25 -9.08 -5.56 -8.62
C THR A 25 -10.02 -6.56 -9.30
N GLY A 26 -9.76 -7.87 -9.16
CA GLY A 26 -10.60 -8.94 -9.69
C GLY A 26 -11.09 -9.92 -8.62
N GLU A 27 -11.33 -11.15 -9.05
CA GLU A 27 -11.84 -12.26 -8.22
C GLU A 27 -10.89 -12.66 -7.08
N GLU A 28 -11.34 -13.61 -6.25
CA GLU A 28 -10.51 -14.20 -5.21
C GLU A 28 -9.25 -14.91 -5.75
N GLY A 29 -8.25 -15.04 -4.89
CA GLY A 29 -6.97 -15.67 -5.22
C GLY A 29 -5.92 -14.72 -5.84
N PRO A 30 -4.77 -15.27 -6.27
CA PRO A 30 -3.61 -14.48 -6.68
C PRO A 30 -3.82 -13.66 -7.96
N ARG A 31 -4.56 -14.21 -8.94
CA ARG A 31 -4.83 -13.56 -10.24
C ARG A 31 -5.77 -12.35 -10.14
N GLY A 32 -6.40 -12.12 -8.99
CA GLY A 32 -7.22 -10.93 -8.76
C GLY A 32 -6.44 -9.76 -8.14
N ILE A 33 -5.14 -9.91 -7.91
CA ILE A 33 -4.32 -8.87 -7.28
C ILE A 33 -3.54 -8.10 -8.34
N THR A 34 -3.54 -6.78 -8.19
CA THR A 34 -2.79 -5.83 -9.00
C THR A 34 -1.84 -5.02 -8.11
N ALA A 35 -0.67 -4.68 -8.63
CA ALA A 35 0.32 -3.84 -7.95
C ALA A 35 0.20 -2.38 -8.40
N PHE A 36 0.27 -1.45 -7.45
CA PHE A 36 0.17 -0.01 -7.70
C PHE A 36 1.31 0.76 -7.05
N LEU A 37 1.85 1.75 -7.75
CA LEU A 37 2.76 2.74 -7.19
C LEU A 37 1.95 3.92 -6.63
N VAL A 38 1.84 4.01 -5.30
CA VAL A 38 1.08 5.05 -4.62
C VAL A 38 2.04 6.10 -4.05
N PRO A 39 1.92 7.40 -4.41
CA PRO A 39 2.70 8.46 -3.78
C PRO A 39 2.48 8.50 -2.25
N GLY A 40 3.53 8.75 -1.48
CA GLY A 40 3.49 8.78 -0.01
C GLY A 40 2.71 9.96 0.56
N ASP A 41 2.46 10.98 -0.26
CA ASP A 41 1.68 12.17 0.01
C ASP A 41 0.29 12.15 -0.63
N ALA A 42 -0.15 11.00 -1.16
CA ALA A 42 -1.44 10.90 -1.83
C ALA A 42 -2.62 11.21 -0.90
N ASP A 43 -3.60 11.98 -1.38
CA ASP A 43 -4.82 12.27 -0.65
C ASP A 43 -5.54 10.97 -0.24
N GLY A 44 -5.90 10.89 1.06
CA GLY A 44 -6.52 9.69 1.66
C GLY A 44 -5.53 8.65 2.17
N LEU A 45 -4.21 8.84 1.97
CA LEU A 45 -3.17 7.99 2.54
C LEU A 45 -2.73 8.53 3.90
N SER A 46 -2.69 7.68 4.92
CA SER A 46 -2.16 8.04 6.23
C SER A 46 -1.50 6.85 6.91
N ALA A 47 -0.67 7.11 7.91
CA ALA A 47 -0.07 6.08 8.74
C ALA A 47 -0.56 6.17 10.18
N ALA A 48 -0.74 5.02 10.82
CA ALA A 48 -0.95 4.94 12.26
C ALA A 48 0.33 5.29 13.03
N ALA A 49 0.20 5.40 14.36
CA ALA A 49 1.36 5.50 15.23
C ALA A 49 2.33 4.31 15.01
N PRO A 50 3.65 4.52 15.05
CA PRO A 50 4.61 3.44 14.89
C PRO A 50 4.44 2.31 15.91
N GLU A 51 4.53 1.08 15.42
CA GLU A 51 4.41 -0.15 16.20
C GLU A 51 5.48 -0.25 17.30
N LYS A 52 5.07 -0.72 18.48
CA LYS A 52 5.98 -1.08 19.57
C LYS A 52 6.56 -2.47 19.32
N LYS A 53 7.79 -2.50 18.80
CA LYS A 53 8.48 -3.74 18.39
C LYS A 53 9.54 -4.17 19.40
N MET A 54 9.81 -5.48 19.46
CA MET A 54 10.91 -6.07 20.23
C MET A 54 12.28 -5.53 19.78
N GLY A 55 12.50 -5.43 18.46
CA GLY A 55 13.73 -4.95 17.83
C GLY A 55 13.45 -4.04 16.62
N LEU A 56 14.48 -3.74 15.82
CA LEU A 56 14.38 -2.82 14.67
C LEU A 56 13.81 -1.44 15.06
N LYS A 57 14.20 -0.92 16.23
CA LYS A 57 13.65 0.32 16.78
C LYS A 57 13.96 1.56 15.93
N GLY A 58 15.07 1.55 15.19
CA GLY A 58 15.43 2.61 14.25
C GLY A 58 14.63 2.58 12.93
N SER A 59 13.87 1.51 12.69
CA SER A 59 13.00 1.37 11.53
C SER A 59 11.56 1.68 11.96
N PRO A 60 10.97 2.83 11.60
CA PRO A 60 9.55 3.05 11.83
C PRO A 60 8.77 2.00 11.07
N THR A 61 7.80 1.40 11.75
CA THR A 61 6.90 0.40 11.18
C THR A 61 5.53 0.80 11.63
N ALA A 62 4.57 0.91 10.73
CA ALA A 62 3.23 1.34 11.08
C ALA A 62 2.19 0.61 10.22
N GLN A 63 0.93 0.72 10.62
CA GLN A 63 -0.16 0.50 9.68
C GLN A 63 -0.22 1.68 8.70
N VAL A 64 -0.58 1.38 7.45
CA VAL A 64 -0.86 2.37 6.41
C VAL A 64 -2.32 2.22 6.03
N HIS A 65 -3.08 3.29 6.19
CA HIS A 65 -4.50 3.39 5.84
C HIS A 65 -4.64 4.05 4.49
N LEU A 66 -5.43 3.42 3.62
CA LEU A 66 -5.85 3.97 2.34
C LEU A 66 -7.36 4.23 2.46
N ASP A 67 -7.76 5.49 2.45
CA ASP A 67 -9.15 5.91 2.48
C ASP A 67 -9.51 6.59 1.15
N GLY A 68 -10.00 5.80 0.19
CA GLY A 68 -10.41 6.33 -1.11
C GLY A 68 -9.27 6.92 -1.93
N VAL A 69 -8.04 6.43 -1.75
CA VAL A 69 -6.85 6.96 -2.43
C VAL A 69 -6.98 6.81 -3.94
N ARG A 70 -6.91 7.93 -4.67
CA ARG A 70 -7.03 7.96 -6.13
C ARG A 70 -5.67 7.71 -6.78
N VAL A 71 -5.57 6.65 -7.58
CA VAL A 71 -4.34 6.26 -8.29
C VAL A 71 -4.63 6.17 -9.80
N PRO A 72 -3.93 6.93 -10.67
CA PRO A 72 -4.06 6.81 -12.13
C PRO A 72 -3.68 5.41 -12.63
N ASP A 73 -4.27 4.94 -13.74
CA ASP A 73 -3.90 3.62 -14.30
C ASP A 73 -2.43 3.55 -14.75
N ALA A 74 -1.86 4.68 -15.17
CA ALA A 74 -0.43 4.80 -15.51
C ALA A 74 0.52 4.48 -14.33
N ARG A 75 0.02 4.39 -13.10
CA ARG A 75 0.79 3.98 -11.91
C ARG A 75 0.54 2.52 -11.50
N ARG A 76 -0.19 1.76 -12.31
CA ARG A 76 -0.26 0.30 -12.20
C ARG A 76 1.07 -0.31 -12.64
N ILE A 77 1.54 -1.30 -11.89
CA ILE A 77 2.79 -2.01 -12.17
C ILE A 77 2.40 -3.36 -12.80
N GLY A 78 2.78 -3.57 -14.06
CA GLY A 78 2.38 -4.76 -14.84
C GLY A 78 0.92 -4.76 -15.26
N ASP A 79 0.42 -5.90 -15.75
CA ASP A 79 -0.99 -6.03 -16.14
C ASP A 79 -1.95 -6.16 -14.94
N GLU A 80 -3.23 -5.86 -15.15
CA GLU A 80 -4.24 -6.12 -14.14
C GLU A 80 -4.27 -7.62 -13.79
N GLY A 81 -4.22 -7.95 -12.50
CA GLY A 81 -4.15 -9.33 -12.02
C GLY A 81 -2.75 -9.94 -11.97
N GLN A 82 -1.70 -9.21 -12.39
CA GLN A 82 -0.30 -9.68 -12.35
C GLN A 82 0.46 -9.33 -11.05
N GLY A 83 -0.22 -8.87 -10.01
CA GLY A 83 0.46 -8.51 -8.76
C GLY A 83 1.20 -9.67 -8.08
N PHE A 84 0.79 -10.92 -8.33
CA PHE A 84 1.41 -12.13 -7.78
C PHE A 84 2.12 -13.00 -8.84
N ALA A 85 2.32 -12.47 -10.06
CA ALA A 85 2.95 -13.19 -11.16
C ALA A 85 4.48 -13.30 -10.99
#